data_AF-A0A8W8JZ74-F1
#
_entry.id   AF-A0A8W8JZ74-F1
#
_cell.length_a   1.000
_cell.length_b   1.000
_cell.length_c   1.000
_cell.angle_alpha   90.00
_cell.angle_beta   90.00
_cell.angle_gamma   90.00
#
_symmetry.space_group_name_H-M   'P 1'
#
loop_
_entity.id
_entity.type
_entity.pdbx_description
1 polymer ?
#
loop_
_entity_poly.entity_id
_entity_poly.type
_entity_poly.pdbx_seq_one_letter_code
_entity_poly.pdbx_strand_id
1 'polypeptide(L)'
;LAAAIILYTAAASPSPLLVGTKSGEVLIVIVWVLGGLLLTYSKVTIATVFRQYGTRALMWIGVMQQVGSFFGAILFYLIINVWVLFKSAPYCPV
;
A
#
# COMPACT_ATOMS: atom_id res chain seq x y z
N LEU A 1 -0.56 -6.02 9.39
CA LEU A 1 -1.07 -4.95 10.28
C LEU A 1 -0.96 -3.55 9.65
N ALA A 2 0.25 -3.03 9.38
CA ALA A 2 0.42 -1.68 8.81
C ALA A 2 -0.43 -1.44 7.54
N ALA A 3 -0.37 -2.36 6.56
CA ALA A 3 -1.18 -2.26 5.34
C ALA A 3 -2.71 -2.24 5.61
N ALA A 4 -3.18 -2.97 6.62
CA ALA A 4 -4.59 -2.99 6.99
C ALA A 4 -5.03 -1.67 7.63
N ILE A 5 -4.18 -1.07 8.48
CA ILE A 5 -4.44 0.26 9.07
C ILE A 5 -4.50 1.31 7.96
N ILE A 6 -3.57 1.29 7.01
CA ILE A 6 -3.54 2.23 5.87
C ILE A 6 -4.82 2.08 5.03
N LEU A 7 -5.20 0.84 4.67
CA LEU A 7 -6.43 0.58 3.91
C LEU A 7 -7.68 1.03 4.66
N TYR A 8 -7.77 0.77 5.97
CA TYR A 8 -8.87 1.23 6.80
C TYR A 8 -8.96 2.76 6.83
N THR A 9 -7.83 3.45 7.04
CA THR A 9 -7.81 4.92 7.05
C THR A 9 -8.20 5.52 5.70
N ALA A 10 -7.86 4.84 4.60
CA ALA A 10 -8.26 5.25 3.27
C ALA A 10 -9.77 5.07 3.03
N ALA A 11 -10.32 3.93 3.43
CA ALA A 11 -11.75 3.63 3.29
C ALA A 11 -12.64 4.50 4.21
N ALA A 12 -12.13 4.88 5.39
CA ALA A 12 -12.82 5.73 6.35
C ALA A 12 -12.68 7.24 6.06
N SER A 13 -11.99 7.63 4.98
CA SER A 13 -11.90 9.04 4.56
C SER A 13 -13.31 9.59 4.25
N PRO A 14 -13.72 10.75 4.79
CA PRO A 14 -12.88 11.87 5.28
C PRO A 14 -12.63 11.92 6.80
N SER A 15 -13.23 11.04 7.59
CA SER A 15 -13.17 11.08 9.07
C SER A 15 -12.62 9.78 9.66
N PRO A 16 -11.33 9.46 9.46
CA PRO A 16 -10.73 8.28 10.06
C PRO A 16 -10.70 8.38 11.59
N LEU A 17 -10.54 7.23 12.26
CA LEU A 17 -10.41 7.17 13.71
C LEU A 17 -9.22 8.05 14.16
N LEU A 18 -9.42 8.91 15.17
CA LEU A 18 -8.45 9.89 15.68
C LEU A 18 -8.16 11.12 14.78
N VAL A 19 -8.99 11.38 13.76
CA VAL A 19 -8.91 12.62 12.95
C VAL A 19 -8.97 13.87 13.84
N GLY A 20 -8.11 14.87 13.57
CA GLY A 20 -8.06 16.13 14.31
C GLY A 20 -7.27 16.10 15.63
N THR A 21 -6.68 14.96 16.01
CA THR A 21 -5.79 14.85 17.17
C THR A 21 -4.33 14.77 16.74
N LYS A 22 -3.43 15.50 17.41
CA LYS A 22 -1.97 15.45 17.12
C LYS A 22 -1.40 14.03 17.23
N SER A 23 -1.91 13.25 18.18
CA SER A 23 -1.49 11.85 18.37
C SER A 23 -1.89 10.96 17.19
N GLY A 24 -3.05 11.19 16.57
CA GLY A 24 -3.51 10.46 15.39
C GLY A 24 -2.64 10.72 14.16
N GLU A 25 -2.31 11.97 13.90
CA GLU A 25 -1.43 12.38 12.79
C GLU A 25 -0.05 11.74 12.91
N VAL A 26 0.56 11.83 14.10
CA VAL A 26 1.88 11.20 14.38
C VAL A 26 1.82 9.69 14.18
N LEU A 27 0.76 9.03 14.65
CA LEU A 27 0.60 7.58 14.50
C LEU A 27 0.49 7.17 13.03
N ILE A 28 -0.28 7.89 12.20
CA ILE A 28 -0.44 7.58 10.77
C ILE A 28 0.91 7.70 10.05
N VAL A 29 1.68 8.76 10.33
CA VAL A 29 3.02 8.94 9.75
C VAL A 29 3.94 7.78 10.15
N ILE A 30 3.95 7.40 11.43
CA ILE A 30 4.75 6.27 11.91
C ILE A 30 4.36 4.97 11.20
N VAL A 31 3.07 4.68 11.05
CA VAL A 31 2.58 3.47 10.37
C VAL A 31 3.02 3.45 8.90
N TRP A 32 2.93 4.58 8.20
CA TRP A 32 3.40 4.70 6.82
C TRP A 32 4.91 4.51 6.69
N VAL A 33 5.71 5.15 7.55
CA VAL A 33 7.17 5.04 7.54
C VAL A 33 7.61 3.60 7.85
N LEU A 34 7.07 2.99 8.91
CA LEU A 34 7.39 1.61 9.26
C LEU A 34 6.93 0.62 8.20
N GLY A 35 5.74 0.83 7.61
CA GLY A 35 5.24 0.01 6.51
C GLY A 35 6.14 0.09 5.28
N GLY A 36 6.54 1.30 4.87
CA GLY A 36 7.46 1.51 3.76
C GLY A 36 8.84 0.92 4.01
N LEU A 37 9.37 1.08 5.23
CA LEU A 37 10.64 0.50 5.64
C LEU A 37 10.61 -1.04 5.56
N LEU A 38 9.57 -1.66 6.12
CA LEU A 38 9.42 -3.12 6.11
C LEU A 38 9.33 -3.69 4.69
N LEU A 39 8.55 -3.04 3.81
CA LEU A 39 8.42 -3.42 2.41
C LEU A 39 9.75 -3.29 1.66
N THR A 40 10.46 -2.18 1.85
CA THR A 40 11.75 -1.93 1.20
C THR A 40 12.81 -2.90 1.69
N TYR A 41 12.90 -3.10 3.01
CA TYR A 41 13.79 -4.08 3.62
C TYR A 41 13.56 -5.49 3.08
N SER A 42 12.30 -5.93 3.01
CA SER A 42 11.95 -7.25 2.47
C SER A 42 12.40 -7.40 1.02
N LYS A 43 12.13 -6.40 0.17
CA LYS A 43 12.57 -6.39 -1.24
C LYS A 43 14.09 -6.48 -1.37
N VAL A 44 14.82 -5.69 -0.58
CA VAL A 44 16.30 -5.65 -0.62
C VAL A 44 16.89 -6.98 -0.15
N THR A 45 16.36 -7.57 0.92
CA THR A 45 16.83 -8.86 1.44
C THR A 45 16.60 -9.98 0.43
N ILE A 46 15.41 -10.06 -0.18
CA ILE A 46 15.10 -11.04 -1.24
C ILE A 46 16.05 -10.85 -2.43
N ALA A 47 16.22 -9.62 -2.90
CA ALA A 47 17.12 -9.32 -4.01
C ALA A 47 18.58 -9.69 -3.68
N THR A 48 19.00 -9.49 -2.43
CA THR A 48 20.37 -9.83 -1.98
C THR A 48 20.60 -11.33 -1.96
N VAL A 49 19.63 -12.13 -1.48
CA VAL A 49 19.71 -13.60 -1.49
C VAL A 49 19.74 -14.12 -2.93
N PHE A 50 18.82 -13.66 -3.78
CA PHE A 50 18.72 -14.14 -5.16
C PHE A 50 19.87 -13.68 -6.06
N ARG A 51 20.55 -12.59 -5.71
CA ARG A 51 21.73 -12.11 -6.43
C ARG A 51 22.87 -13.14 -6.44
N GLN A 52 22.95 -14.02 -5.45
CA GLN A 52 23.91 -15.13 -5.42
C GLN A 52 23.65 -16.18 -6.50
N TYR A 53 22.42 -16.25 -7.03
CA TYR A 53 22.00 -17.20 -8.07
C TYR A 53 22.04 -16.62 -9.50
N GLY A 54 22.56 -15.39 -9.65
CA GLY A 54 22.78 -14.75 -10.95
C GLY A 54 21.60 -13.94 -11.51
N THR A 55 21.80 -13.35 -12.70
CA THR A 55 20.89 -12.36 -13.30
C THR A 55 19.49 -12.91 -13.62
N ARG A 56 19.39 -14.18 -14.04
CA ARG A 56 18.09 -14.81 -14.35
C ARG A 56 17.19 -14.92 -13.12
N ALA A 57 17.78 -15.15 -11.95
CA ALA A 57 17.06 -15.20 -10.67
C ALA A 57 16.50 -13.82 -10.29
N LEU A 58 17.28 -12.75 -10.53
CA LEU A 58 16.82 -11.36 -10.37
C LEU A 58 15.69 -10.99 -11.33
N MET A 59 15.73 -11.45 -12.58
CA MET A 59 14.63 -11.22 -13.54
C MET A 59 13.33 -11.83 -13.05
N TRP A 60 13.37 -13.06 -12.49
CA TRP A 60 12.18 -13.70 -11.93
C TRP A 60 11.58 -12.96 -10.74
N ILE A 61 12.40 -12.33 -9.89
CA ILE A 61 11.89 -11.44 -8.83
C ILE A 61 11.10 -10.28 -9.45
N GLY A 62 11.64 -9.66 -10.50
CA GLY A 62 10.97 -8.57 -11.22
C GLY A 62 9.63 -9.02 -11.83
N VAL A 63 9.59 -10.20 -12.44
CA VAL A 63 8.36 -10.81 -12.98
C VAL A 63 7.33 -11.00 -11.87
N MET A 64 7.72 -11.59 -10.73
CA MET A 64 6.81 -11.79 -9.60
C MET A 64 6.30 -10.48 -9.01
N GLN A 65 7.13 -9.43 -8.97
CA GLN A 65 6.71 -8.10 -8.54
C GLN A 65 5.66 -7.50 -9.48
N GLN A 66 5.84 -7.61 -10.80
CA GLN A 66 4.85 -7.13 -11.77
C GLN A 66 3.54 -7.90 -11.70
N VAL A 67 3.61 -9.23 -11.56
CA VAL A 67 2.42 -10.08 -11.37
C VAL A 67 1.65 -9.63 -10.12
N GLY A 68 2.35 -9.37 -9.01
CA GLY A 68 1.73 -8.81 -7.80
C GLY A 68 1.05 -7.47 -8.04
N SER A 69 1.67 -6.56 -8.79
CA SER A 69 1.08 -5.27 -9.16
C SER A 69 -0.16 -5.42 -10.05
N PHE A 70 -0.15 -6.36 -10.99
CA PHE A 70 -1.30 -6.66 -11.85
C PHE A 70 -2.51 -7.12 -11.02
N PHE A 71 -2.32 -8.08 -10.13
CA PHE A 71 -3.38 -8.52 -9.22
C PHE A 71 -3.84 -7.40 -8.27
N GLY A 72 -2.91 -6.60 -7.77
CA GLY A 72 -3.24 -5.42 -6.96
C GLY A 72 -4.14 -4.44 -7.72
N ALA A 73 -3.83 -4.15 -8.99
CA ALA A 73 -4.62 -3.25 -9.82
C ALA A 73 -6.04 -3.79 -10.07
N ILE A 74 -6.18 -5.09 -10.38
CA ILE A 74 -7.49 -5.74 -10.52
C ILE A 74 -8.28 -5.64 -9.22
N LEU A 75 -7.64 -5.96 -8.09
CA LEU A 75 -8.29 -5.91 -6.78
C LEU A 75 -8.81 -4.50 -6.46
N PHE A 76 -7.97 -3.47 -6.62
CA PHE A 76 -8.39 -2.09 -6.36
C PHE A 76 -9.46 -1.60 -7.34
N TYR A 77 -9.40 -2.03 -8.61
CA TYR A 77 -10.44 -1.72 -9.59
C TYR A 77 -11.80 -2.26 -9.13
N LEU A 78 -11.86 -3.52 -8.68
CA LEU A 78 -13.09 -4.14 -8.17
C LEU A 78 -13.58 -3.42 -6.91
N ILE A 79 -12.69 -3.12 -5.97
CA ILE A 79 -13.06 -2.42 -4.72
C ILE A 79 -13.65 -1.04 -5.00
N ILE A 80 -13.05 -0.28 -5.90
CA ILE A 80 -13.43 1.10 -6.16
C ILE A 80 -14.66 1.16 -7.09
N ASN A 81 -14.67 0.41 -8.19
CA ASN A 81 -15.67 0.60 -9.26
C ASN A 81 -16.85 -0.37 -9.14
N VAL A 82 -16.65 -1.58 -8.62
CA VAL A 82 -17.72 -2.58 -8.53
C VAL A 82 -18.38 -2.56 -7.15
N TRP A 83 -17.58 -2.58 -6.08
CA TRP A 83 -18.11 -2.53 -4.71
C TRP A 83 -18.36 -1.13 -4.17
N VAL A 84 -17.84 -0.09 -4.83
CA VAL A 84 -18.05 1.32 -4.48
C VAL A 84 -17.74 1.59 -3.00
N LEU A 85 -16.70 0.94 -2.46
CA LEU A 85 -16.32 1.05 -1.06
C LEU A 85 -15.74 2.43 -0.72
N PHE A 86 -15.19 3.11 -1.73
CA PHE A 86 -14.61 4.44 -1.60
C PHE A 86 -15.59 5.47 -2.15
N LYS A 87 -15.96 6.44 -1.31
CA LYS A 87 -16.81 7.56 -1.72
C LYS A 87 -15.95 8.66 -2.31
N SER A 88 -16.27 9.11 -3.53
CA SER A 88 -15.60 10.25 -4.14
C SER A 88 -15.89 11.53 -3.36
N ALA A 89 -14.89 12.42 -3.27
CA ALA A 89 -15.10 13.74 -2.68
C ALA A 89 -16.15 14.53 -3.49
N PRO A 90 -17.02 15.31 -2.84
CA PRO A 90 -17.99 16.15 -3.54
C PRO A 90 -17.26 17.13 -4.47
N TYR A 91 -17.82 17.38 -5.65
CA TYR A 91 -17.34 18.44 -6.54
C TYR A 91 -17.39 19.78 -5.81
N CYS A 92 -16.28 20.52 -5.77
CA CYS A 92 -16.30 21.92 -5.37
C CYS A 92 -16.96 22.73 -6.51
N PRO A 93 -18.13 23.36 -6.29
CA PRO A 93 -18.64 24.33 -7.24
C PRO A 93 -17.68 25.52 -7.32
N VAL A 94 -17.36 25.95 -8.54
CA VAL A 94 -16.60 27.17 -8.85
C VAL A 94 -17.46 28.41 -8.71
#